data_AF-D0KUJ8-F1
#
_entry.id   AF-D0KUJ8-F1
#
_cell.length_a   1.000
_cell.length_b   1.000
_cell.length_c   1.000
_cell.angle_alpha   90.00
_cell.angle_beta   90.00
_cell.angle_gamma   90.00
#
_symmetry.space_group_name_H-M   'P 1'
#
loop_
_entity.id
_entity.type
_entity.pdbx_description
1 polymer ?
#
loop_
_entity_poly.entity_id
_entity_poly.type
_entity_poly.pdbx_seq_one_letter_code
_entity_poly.pdbx_strand_id
1 'polypeptide(L)' 'MSDVISVRVKKELKKKAEELGINVREVVEKALEEAIREKEKEELKDMTMKIKELMRDVSEDDWVSTVRESRDER' A
#
# COMPACT_ATOMS: atom_id res chain seq x y z
N MET A 1 7.47 -17.85 8.08
CA MET A 1 6.86 -17.82 9.42
C MET A 1 5.40 -17.43 9.23
N SER A 2 4.46 -17.99 9.98
CA SER A 2 3.02 -17.67 9.83
C SER A 2 2.39 -17.41 11.18
N ASP A 3 1.53 -16.40 11.25
CA ASP A 3 0.77 -16.03 12.44
C ASP A 3 -0.71 -16.43 12.29
N VAL A 4 -1.38 -16.66 13.42
CA VAL A 4 -2.80 -17.06 13.44
C VAL A 4 -3.69 -15.84 13.60
N ILE A 5 -4.67 -15.70 12.71
CA ILE A 5 -5.74 -14.72 12.85
C ILE A 5 -7.07 -15.42 13.17
N SER A 6 -7.84 -14.88 14.11
CA SER A 6 -9.16 -15.39 14.49
C SER A 6 -10.22 -14.34 14.20
N VAL A 7 -11.06 -14.62 13.21
CA VAL A 7 -12.17 -13.73 12.80
C VAL A 7 -13.49 -14.49 12.78
N ARG A 8 -14.57 -13.81 13.14
CA ARG A 8 -15.92 -14.38 13.07
C ARG A 8 -16.48 -14.24 11.67
N VAL A 9 -16.90 -15.36 11.09
CA VAL A 9 -17.58 -15.41 9.79
C VAL A 9 -18.96 -16.04 9.94
N LYS A 10 -19.84 -15.78 8.96
CA LYS A 10 -21.15 -16.44 8.89
C LYS A 10 -20.97 -17.96 8.78
N LYS A 11 -21.77 -18.71 9.54
CA LYS A 11 -21.65 -20.18 9.64
C LYS A 11 -21.86 -20.85 8.27
N GLU A 12 -22.81 -20.34 7.49
CA GLU A 12 -23.11 -20.81 6.14
C GLU A 12 -21.95 -20.61 5.16
N LEU A 13 -21.17 -19.51 5.29
CA LEU A 13 -20.01 -19.27 4.43
C LEU A 13 -18.89 -20.26 4.71
N LYS A 14 -18.59 -20.48 6.00
CA LYS A 14 -17.59 -21.46 6.41
C LYS A 14 -17.96 -22.86 5.93
N LYS A 15 -19.21 -23.28 6.17
CA LYS A 15 -19.70 -24.59 5.73
C LYS A 15 -19.61 -24.77 4.23
N LYS A 16 -20.08 -23.79 3.46
CA LYS A 16 -20.06 -23.88 2.00
C LYS A 16 -18.63 -23.88 1.43
N ALA A 17 -17.71 -23.14 2.04
CA ALA A 17 -16.30 -23.18 1.67
C ALA A 17 -15.68 -24.57 1.92
N GLU A 18 -15.99 -25.20 3.06
CA GLU A 18 -15.56 -26.56 3.38
C GLU A 18 -16.17 -27.59 2.41
N GLU A 19 -17.48 -27.52 2.13
CA GLU A 19 -18.18 -28.41 1.19
C GLU A 19 -17.61 -28.34 -0.23
N LEU A 20 -17.19 -27.15 -0.65
CA LEU A 20 -16.61 -26.91 -1.97
C LEU A 20 -15.08 -27.13 -2.03
N GLY A 21 -14.45 -27.52 -0.91
CA GLY A 21 -13.00 -27.73 -0.85
C GLY A 21 -12.18 -26.45 -1.04
N ILE A 22 -12.73 -25.29 -0.72
CA ILE A 22 -12.06 -23.99 -0.87
C ILE A 22 -10.99 -23.85 0.21
N ASN A 23 -9.77 -23.50 -0.21
CA ASN A 23 -8.68 -23.17 0.71
C ASN A 23 -8.90 -21.79 1.34
N VAL A 24 -9.52 -21.76 2.52
CA VAL A 24 -9.83 -20.50 3.25
C VAL A 24 -8.56 -19.69 3.53
N ARG A 25 -7.42 -20.34 3.82
CA ARG A 25 -6.15 -19.63 4.05
C ARG A 25 -5.74 -18.85 2.80
N GLU A 26 -5.74 -19.49 1.64
CA GLU A 26 -5.35 -18.84 0.39
C GLU A 26 -6.27 -17.67 0.02
N VAL A 27 -7.58 -17.83 0.23
CA VAL A 27 -8.56 -16.76 -0.01
C VAL A 27 -8.29 -15.57 0.92
N VAL A 28 -8.06 -15.83 2.20
CA VAL A 28 -7.78 -14.78 3.19
C VAL A 28 -6.44 -14.10 2.92
N GLU A 29 -5.39 -14.84 2.60
CA GLU A 29 -4.07 -14.28 2.26
C GLU A 29 -4.16 -13.37 1.04
N LYS A 30 -4.79 -13.82 -0.05
CA LYS A 30 -4.98 -13.00 -1.26
C LYS A 30 -5.77 -11.74 -0.97
N ALA A 31 -6.87 -11.85 -0.23
CA ALA A 31 -7.72 -10.70 0.11
C ALA A 31 -6.95 -9.68 0.99
N LEU A 32 -6.13 -10.15 1.93
CA LEU A 32 -5.28 -9.29 2.75
C LEU A 32 -4.20 -8.61 1.91
N GLU A 33 -3.50 -9.34 1.03
CA GLU A 33 -2.48 -8.77 0.14
C GLU A 33 -3.07 -7.70 -0.78
N GLU A 34 -4.25 -7.94 -1.35
CA GLU A 34 -4.95 -6.97 -2.18
C GLU A 34 -5.33 -5.71 -1.39
N ALA A 35 -5.94 -5.88 -0.22
CA ALA A 35 -6.32 -4.76 0.64
C ALA A 35 -5.11 -3.92 1.08
N ILE A 36 -3.98 -4.57 1.43
CA ILE A 36 -2.74 -3.88 1.78
C ILE A 36 -2.22 -3.09 0.57
N ARG A 37 -2.13 -3.74 -0.60
CA ARG A 37 -1.62 -3.11 -1.83
C ARG A 37 -2.47 -1.91 -2.25
N GLU A 38 -3.79 -1.98 -2.08
CA GLU A 38 -4.67 -0.85 -2.34
C GLU A 38 -4.40 0.30 -1.37
N LYS A 39 -4.23 0.00 -0.08
CA LYS A 39 -3.93 1.01 0.94
C LYS A 39 -2.58 1.69 0.72
N GLU A 40 -1.54 0.92 0.40
CA GLU A 40 -0.22 1.45 0.05
C GLU A 40 -0.28 2.39 -1.17
N LYS A 41 -1.07 2.03 -2.20
CA LYS A 41 -1.29 2.90 -3.37
C LYS A 41 -1.99 4.21 -3.00
N GLU A 42 -2.99 4.17 -2.13
CA GLU A 42 -3.65 5.38 -1.63
C GLU A 42 -2.64 6.28 -0.89
N GLU A 43 -1.84 5.70 0.00
CA GLU A 43 -0.82 6.46 0.75
C GLU A 43 0.23 7.09 -0.17
N LEU A 44 0.70 6.36 -1.18
CA LEU A 44 1.62 6.89 -2.20
C LEU A 44 1.01 8.06 -2.97
N LYS A 45 -0.27 7.95 -3.34
CA LYS A 45 -0.99 9.02 -4.03
C LYS A 45 -1.12 10.26 -3.16
N ASP A 46 -1.49 10.08 -1.89
CA ASP A 46 -1.63 11.18 -0.92
C ASP A 46 -0.29 11.87 -0.66
N MET A 47 0.79 11.11 -0.49
CA MET A 47 2.14 11.66 -0.37
C MET A 47 2.55 12.43 -1.62
N THR A 48 2.27 11.90 -2.81
CA THR A 48 2.57 12.57 -4.08
C THR A 48 1.81 13.88 -4.21
N MET A 49 0.53 13.91 -3.82
CA MET A 49 -0.27 15.14 -3.81
C MET A 49 0.30 16.18 -2.85
N LYS A 50 0.70 15.79 -1.64
CA LYS A 50 1.35 16.68 -0.67
C LYS A 50 2.66 17.24 -1.22
N ILE A 51 3.51 16.41 -1.80
CA ILE A 51 4.78 16.86 -2.41
C ILE A 51 4.50 17.85 -3.53
N LYS A 52 3.55 17.55 -4.41
CA LYS A 52 3.16 18.46 -5.50
C LYS A 52 2.67 19.81 -5.00
N GLU A 53 1.92 19.84 -3.90
CA GLU A 53 1.45 21.07 -3.28
C GLU A 53 2.59 21.87 -2.65
N LEU A 54 3.52 21.19 -1.95
CA LEU A 54 4.71 21.84 -1.36
C LEU A 54 5.69 22.36 -2.41
N MET A 55 5.81 21.68 -3.55
CA MET A 55 6.68 22.06 -4.66
C MET A 55 5.99 22.93 -5.71
N ARG A 56 4.79 23.45 -5.43
CA ARG A 56 3.98 24.19 -6.41
C ARG A 56 4.71 25.34 -7.08
N ASP A 57 5.59 26.01 -6.32
CA ASP A 57 6.34 27.19 -6.75
C ASP A 57 7.82 26.90 -7.06
N VAL A 58 8.20 25.62 -7.12
CA VAL A 58 9.57 25.19 -7.42
C VAL A 58 9.63 24.68 -8.86
N SER A 59 10.47 25.30 -9.69
CA SER A 59 10.73 24.79 -11.04
C SER A 59 11.77 23.66 -11.03
N GLU A 60 11.84 22.90 -12.13
CA GLU A 60 12.89 21.89 -12.30
C GLU A 60 14.31 22.52 -12.24
N ASP A 61 14.48 23.72 -12.80
CA ASP A 61 15.75 24.43 -12.79
C ASP A 61 16.15 24.87 -11.37
N ASP A 62 15.20 25.35 -10.56
CA ASP A 62 15.43 25.71 -9.14
C ASP A 62 15.88 24.50 -8.32
N TRP A 63 15.31 23.33 -8.60
CA TRP A 63 15.69 22.09 -7.94
C TRP A 63 17.09 21.62 -8.36
N VAL A 64 17.38 21.65 -9.67
CA VAL A 64 18.68 21.24 -10.21
C VAL A 64 19.81 22.15 -9.75
N SER A 65 19.61 23.47 -9.71
CA SER A 65 20.60 24.42 -9.19
C SER A 65 20.91 24.14 -7.72
N THR A 66 19.86 24.03 -6.89
CA THR A 66 19.99 23.75 -5.44
C THR A 66 20.77 22.45 -5.18
N VAL A 67 20.48 21.37 -5.92
CA VAL A 67 21.19 20.09 -5.76
C VAL A 67 22.65 20.18 -6.19
N ARG A 68 22.97 20.96 -7.23
CA ARG A 68 24.35 21.18 -7.68
C ARG A 68 25.14 21.99 -6.66
N GLU A 69 24.59 23.10 -6.19
CA GLU A 69 25.20 23.95 -5.17
C GLU A 69 25.54 23.15 -3.90
N SER A 70 24.59 22.36 -3.40
CA SER A 70 24.81 21.50 -2.22
C SER A 70 25.89 20.42 -2.42
N ARG A 71 26.12 19.95 -3.65
CA ARG A 71 27.20 19.01 -3.97
C ARG A 71 28.56 19.68 -4.01
N ASP A 72 28.62 20.89 -4.55
CA ASP A 72 29.88 21.63 -4.73
C ASP A 72 30.37 22.25 -3.40
N GLU A 73 29.49 22.36 -2.39
CA GLU A 73 29.81 22.77 -1.02
C GLU A 73 30.43 21.67 -0.12
N ARG A 74 30.51 20.41 -0.58
CA ARG A 74 31.12 19.28 0.17
C ARG A 74 32.50 18.91 -0.37
#